data_AF-A0A753BCE0-F1
#
_entry.id   AF-A0A753BCE0-F1
#
_cell.length_a   1.000
_cell.length_b   1.000
_cell.length_c   1.000
_cell.angle_alpha   90.00
_cell.angle_beta   90.00
_cell.angle_gamma   90.00
#
_symmetry.space_group_name_H-M   'P 1'
#
loop_
_entity.id
_entity.type
_entity.pdbx_description
1 polymer ?
#
loop_
_entity_poly.entity_id
_entity_poly.type
_entity_poly.pdbx_seq_one_letter_code
_entity_poly.pdbx_strand_id
1 'polypeptide(L)'
;EIQTLMLQTRQHMSQTGKDLESVMHNILGLNGDDAAVIRSRLGNTLPEPTASTSGMSEITALQEQIAAMSMTTEYDMQLASPMAESLQCPPFTSSGKSYEDIYEMGSSKVPLPAITPELLTSQFPDMSEADRQALEYIADPENFSHTLNADGTVISISKKRPNSVFRNNYTEDRWTFISNLKYQPDEGTLPYFASHIAQYQYLLAAVSGGWVGEMPIVLIRENVINQTTLNNTEWLNGEELKTAFLNNTPNGKSTAKILQAFKLSAISVEKEYDDREVSFSVVVMPEY
;
A
#
# COMPACT_ATOMS: atom_id res chain seq x y z
N GLU A 1 -3.93 29.73 11.10
CA GLU A 1 -4.99 28.71 10.88
C GLU A 1 -5.90 29.03 9.70
N ILE A 2 -6.69 30.12 9.71
CA ILE A 2 -7.65 30.42 8.62
C ILE A 2 -6.99 30.57 7.22
N GLN A 3 -5.80 31.18 7.13
CA GLN A 3 -5.09 31.33 5.85
C GLN A 3 -4.58 30.00 5.28
N THR A 4 -4.12 29.10 6.13
CA THR A 4 -3.70 27.74 5.76
C THR A 4 -4.88 26.95 5.22
N LEU A 5 -6.02 27.06 5.90
CA LEU A 5 -7.26 26.41 5.49
C LEU A 5 -7.79 26.94 4.16
N MET A 6 -7.67 28.24 3.91
CA MET A 6 -8.00 28.84 2.61
C MET A 6 -7.11 28.31 1.48
N LEU A 7 -5.80 28.12 1.73
CA LEU A 7 -4.87 27.60 0.73
C LEU A 7 -5.18 26.14 0.40
N GLN A 8 -5.41 25.31 1.42
CA GLN A 8 -5.80 23.91 1.27
C GLN A 8 -7.11 23.77 0.50
N THR A 9 -8.10 24.63 0.81
CA THR A 9 -9.39 24.65 0.12
C THR A 9 -9.22 24.98 -1.38
N ARG A 10 -8.43 26.02 -1.71
CA ARG A 10 -8.16 26.40 -3.12
C ARG A 10 -7.42 25.32 -3.90
N GLN A 11 -6.41 24.71 -3.29
CA GLN A 11 -5.63 23.65 -3.94
C GLN A 11 -6.51 22.44 -4.23
N HIS A 12 -7.38 22.08 -3.29
CA HIS A 12 -8.26 20.94 -3.46
C HIS A 12 -9.38 21.18 -4.49
N MET A 13 -9.95 22.39 -4.54
CA MET A 13 -10.88 22.78 -5.61
C MET A 13 -10.21 22.71 -6.99
N SER A 14 -8.96 23.19 -7.11
CA SER A 14 -8.20 23.14 -8.36
C SER A 14 -7.86 21.72 -8.83
N GLN A 15 -7.66 20.79 -7.89
CA GLN A 15 -7.31 19.40 -8.20
C GLN A 15 -8.52 18.53 -8.51
N THR A 16 -9.67 18.82 -7.88
CA THR A 16 -10.86 17.96 -7.96
C THR A 16 -11.97 18.54 -8.83
N GLY A 17 -11.93 19.84 -9.15
CA GLY A 17 -12.97 20.55 -9.89
C GLY A 17 -14.29 20.71 -9.11
N LYS A 18 -14.33 20.33 -7.82
CA LYS A 18 -15.53 20.41 -6.98
C LYS A 18 -15.75 21.83 -6.47
N ASP A 19 -17.01 22.18 -6.25
CA ASP A 19 -17.39 23.47 -5.72
C ASP A 19 -17.03 23.62 -4.23
N LEU A 20 -16.95 24.88 -3.79
CA LEU A 20 -16.49 25.26 -2.46
C LEU A 20 -17.35 24.66 -1.34
N GLU A 21 -18.66 24.50 -1.57
CA GLU A 21 -19.59 24.01 -0.55
C GLU A 21 -19.38 22.52 -0.30
N SER A 22 -19.14 21.75 -1.37
CA SER A 22 -18.81 20.33 -1.29
C SER A 22 -17.47 20.05 -0.59
N VAL A 23 -16.46 20.91 -0.81
CA VAL A 23 -15.12 20.76 -0.19
C VAL A 23 -15.15 21.10 1.31
N MET A 24 -15.86 22.16 1.70
CA MET A 24 -15.88 22.59 3.10
C MET A 24 -16.67 21.65 4.01
N HIS A 25 -17.75 21.03 3.50
CA HIS A 25 -18.65 20.22 4.33
C HIS A 25 -18.22 18.75 4.49
N ASN A 26 -17.56 18.17 3.49
CA ASN A 26 -17.26 16.73 3.47
C ASN A 26 -15.79 16.40 3.73
N ILE A 27 -14.86 17.35 3.56
CA ILE A 27 -13.42 17.04 3.48
C ILE A 27 -12.64 17.68 4.63
N LEU A 28 -13.03 18.88 5.07
CA LEU A 28 -12.32 19.61 6.12
C LEU A 28 -13.01 19.58 7.50
N GLY A 29 -14.20 18.96 7.60
CA GLY A 29 -14.89 18.76 8.88
C GLY A 29 -15.22 20.05 9.65
N LEU A 30 -15.36 21.18 8.94
CA LEU A 30 -15.53 22.48 9.58
C LEU A 30 -16.95 22.66 10.12
N ASN A 31 -17.05 23.23 11.32
CA ASN A 31 -18.34 23.64 11.87
C ASN A 31 -18.94 24.81 11.06
N GLY A 32 -20.24 25.06 11.22
CA GLY A 32 -20.98 26.05 10.43
C GLY A 32 -20.44 27.49 10.53
N ASP A 33 -19.84 27.85 11.67
CA ASP A 33 -19.34 29.20 11.95
C ASP A 33 -17.99 29.45 11.26
N ASP A 34 -17.07 28.49 11.32
CA ASP A 34 -15.77 28.54 10.61
C ASP A 34 -15.97 28.53 9.09
N ALA A 35 -16.97 27.79 8.62
CA ALA A 35 -17.35 27.78 7.22
C ALA A 35 -17.91 29.14 6.76
N ALA A 36 -18.67 29.83 7.61
CA ALA A 36 -19.20 31.17 7.30
C ALA A 36 -18.10 32.23 7.20
N VAL A 37 -17.09 32.19 8.07
CA VAL A 37 -15.94 33.12 8.06
C VAL A 37 -15.09 32.94 6.80
N ILE A 38 -14.85 31.70 6.38
CA ILE A 38 -14.08 31.40 5.16
C ILE A 38 -14.86 31.83 3.90
N ARG A 39 -16.18 31.59 3.84
CA ARG A 39 -17.04 32.07 2.75
C ARG A 39 -17.00 33.58 2.58
N SER A 40 -17.14 34.34 3.68
CA SER A 40 -17.09 35.81 3.67
C SER A 40 -15.74 36.34 3.16
N ARG A 41 -14.64 35.68 3.50
CA ARG A 41 -13.28 36.10 3.10
C ARG A 41 -12.91 35.71 1.67
N LEU A 42 -13.45 34.60 1.15
CA LEU A 42 -13.30 34.22 -0.26
C LEU A 42 -14.17 35.09 -1.19
N GLY A 43 -15.39 35.42 -0.77
CA GLY A 43 -16.31 36.28 -1.52
C GLY A 43 -15.78 37.70 -1.78
N ASN A 44 -14.93 38.23 -0.89
CA ASN A 44 -14.32 39.56 -1.03
C ASN A 44 -13.04 39.59 -1.90
N THR A 45 -12.69 38.49 -2.60
CA THR A 45 -11.51 38.42 -3.49
C THR A 45 -11.81 38.09 -4.94
N LEU A 46 -13.08 38.16 -5.36
CA LEU A 46 -13.46 38.11 -6.77
C LEU A 46 -13.65 39.53 -7.31
N PRO A 47 -12.82 40.02 -8.24
CA PRO A 47 -13.30 41.03 -9.19
C PRO A 47 -14.29 40.34 -10.13
N GLU A 48 -15.42 41.00 -10.43
CA GLU A 48 -16.24 40.62 -11.58
C GLU A 48 -15.39 40.61 -12.85
N PRO A 49 -15.62 39.67 -13.78
CA PRO A 49 -14.80 39.55 -14.97
C PRO A 49 -15.14 40.68 -15.96
N THR A 50 -14.40 41.78 -15.90
CA THR A 50 -14.32 42.71 -17.03
C THR A 50 -13.26 42.22 -18.01
N ALA A 51 -13.71 41.89 -19.22
CA ALA A 51 -12.88 41.49 -20.33
C ALA A 51 -11.81 42.55 -20.64
N SER A 52 -10.53 42.18 -20.63
CA SER A 52 -9.54 42.89 -21.45
C SER A 52 -8.31 42.04 -21.74
N THR A 53 -7.93 42.08 -23.01
CA THR A 53 -6.91 41.33 -23.73
C THR A 53 -5.48 41.65 -23.27
N SER A 54 -4.87 40.80 -22.45
CA SER A 54 -3.40 40.80 -22.27
C SER A 54 -2.81 39.49 -21.69
N GLY A 55 -3.53 38.37 -21.80
CA GLY A 55 -3.04 37.04 -21.36
C GLY A 55 -2.66 36.09 -22.50
N MET A 56 -2.77 36.54 -23.76
CA MET A 56 -2.62 35.67 -24.93
C MET A 56 -1.16 35.29 -25.25
N SER A 57 -0.16 35.94 -24.65
CA SER A 57 1.26 35.60 -24.89
C SER A 57 1.78 34.49 -23.96
N GLU A 58 1.28 34.36 -22.73
CA GLU A 58 1.77 33.35 -21.78
C GLU A 58 1.07 32.00 -21.94
N ILE A 59 -0.21 32.00 -22.32
CA ILE A 59 -0.96 30.75 -22.60
C ILE A 59 -0.46 30.09 -23.89
N THR A 60 -0.07 30.88 -24.90
CA THR A 60 0.45 30.35 -26.17
C THR A 60 1.83 29.71 -25.98
N ALA A 61 2.69 30.26 -25.11
CA ALA A 61 4.01 29.68 -24.82
C ALA A 61 3.92 28.35 -24.04
N LEU A 62 2.94 28.21 -23.13
CA LEU A 62 2.67 26.95 -22.42
C LEU A 62 1.97 25.92 -23.33
N GLN A 63 1.11 26.35 -24.26
CA GLN A 63 0.48 25.46 -25.24
C GLN A 63 1.45 24.98 -26.32
N GLU A 64 2.42 25.78 -26.75
CA GLU A 64 3.46 25.34 -27.69
C GLU A 64 4.45 24.35 -27.05
N GLN A 65 4.76 24.47 -25.75
CA GLN A 65 5.53 23.45 -25.02
C GLN A 65 4.76 22.13 -24.85
N ILE A 66 3.45 22.20 -24.59
CA ILE A 66 2.60 21.00 -24.49
C ILE A 66 2.40 20.36 -25.88
N ALA A 67 2.27 21.14 -26.95
CA ALA A 67 2.16 20.62 -28.32
C ALA A 67 3.47 20.02 -28.84
N ALA A 68 4.64 20.58 -28.49
CA ALA A 68 5.94 20.02 -28.85
C ALA A 68 6.25 18.70 -28.11
N MET A 69 5.66 18.48 -26.93
CA MET A 69 5.74 17.21 -26.21
C MET A 69 4.71 16.16 -26.68
N SER A 70 3.66 16.58 -27.39
CA SER A 70 2.63 15.68 -27.96
C SER A 70 2.91 15.21 -29.39
N MET A 71 3.89 15.78 -30.10
CA MET A 71 4.15 15.49 -31.53
C MET A 71 5.25 14.44 -31.79
N THR A 72 5.79 13.75 -30.78
CA THR A 72 6.83 12.73 -30.98
C THR A 72 6.35 11.28 -30.98
N THR A 73 5.05 11.00 -30.87
CA THR A 73 4.54 9.62 -30.99
C THR A 73 3.16 9.54 -31.64
N GLU A 74 3.08 9.89 -32.92
CA GLU A 74 2.11 9.27 -33.84
C GLU A 74 2.85 8.86 -35.11
N TYR A 75 3.25 7.60 -35.16
CA TYR A 75 3.34 6.86 -36.42
C TYR A 75 2.34 5.71 -36.32
N ASP A 76 1.25 5.88 -37.06
CA ASP A 76 0.13 4.97 -37.17
C ASP A 76 0.51 3.79 -38.08
N MET A 77 0.31 2.56 -37.60
CA MET A 77 0.12 1.38 -38.46
C MET A 77 -0.63 0.28 -37.71
N GLN A 78 -1.95 0.33 -37.84
CA GLN A 78 -2.88 -0.79 -38.07
C GLN A 78 -2.41 -2.24 -37.84
N LEU A 79 -3.28 -2.98 -37.12
CA LEU A 79 -3.54 -4.43 -37.22
C LEU A 79 -2.44 -5.39 -36.74
N ALA A 80 -2.46 -5.69 -35.44
CA ALA A 80 -2.60 -7.06 -34.90
C ALA A 80 -2.65 -6.97 -33.37
N SER A 81 -3.48 -7.79 -32.72
CA SER A 81 -3.28 -8.12 -31.31
C SER A 81 -1.98 -8.93 -31.16
N PRO A 82 -1.13 -8.64 -30.16
CA PRO A 82 -0.36 -9.73 -29.57
C PRO A 82 -0.34 -9.67 -28.03
N MET A 83 -0.70 -10.81 -27.44
CA MET A 83 0.02 -11.49 -26.35
C MET A 83 0.28 -10.67 -25.07
N ALA A 84 -0.37 -10.99 -23.95
CA ALA A 84 0.14 -12.05 -23.07
C ALA A 84 1.68 -12.06 -22.98
N GLU A 85 2.30 -10.96 -22.53
CA GLU A 85 3.67 -11.04 -22.05
C GLU A 85 3.67 -11.62 -20.64
N SER A 86 3.79 -12.94 -20.67
CA SER A 86 4.22 -13.77 -19.56
C SER A 86 5.37 -13.09 -18.79
N LEU A 87 5.17 -12.90 -17.49
CA LEU A 87 6.28 -12.97 -16.54
C LEU A 87 6.78 -14.42 -16.54
N GLN A 88 7.53 -14.80 -17.58
CA GLN A 88 8.38 -15.98 -17.56
C GLN A 88 9.59 -15.63 -16.70
N CYS A 89 9.47 -15.88 -15.39
CA CYS A 89 10.65 -16.19 -14.62
C CYS A 89 11.31 -17.43 -15.25
N PRO A 90 12.65 -17.48 -15.40
CA PRO A 90 13.31 -18.64 -15.97
C PRO A 90 12.97 -19.90 -15.15
N PRO A 91 12.78 -21.07 -15.78
CA PRO A 91 12.52 -22.32 -15.07
C PRO A 91 13.84 -22.77 -14.44
N PHE A 92 14.05 -22.46 -13.16
CA PHE A 92 15.18 -23.03 -12.44
C PHE A 92 14.85 -24.44 -11.92
N THR A 93 15.37 -25.40 -12.69
CA THR A 93 15.84 -26.74 -12.35
C THR A 93 14.83 -27.75 -11.79
N SER A 94 14.38 -28.64 -12.69
CA SER A 94 14.46 -30.12 -12.60
C SER A 94 14.84 -30.72 -11.24
N SER A 95 14.00 -30.54 -10.24
CA SER A 95 13.82 -31.50 -9.17
C SER A 95 12.33 -31.47 -8.88
N GLY A 96 11.65 -32.63 -8.96
CA GLY A 96 10.19 -32.74 -8.79
C GLY A 96 9.72 -32.47 -7.35
N LYS A 97 10.18 -31.37 -6.78
CA LYS A 97 9.85 -30.84 -5.46
C LYS A 97 8.66 -29.90 -5.64
N SER A 98 7.64 -30.11 -4.82
CA SER A 98 6.48 -29.23 -4.75
C SER A 98 6.91 -27.84 -4.26
N TYR A 99 6.10 -26.79 -4.51
CA TYR A 99 6.37 -25.46 -3.94
C TYR A 99 6.51 -25.52 -2.41
N GLU A 100 5.85 -26.47 -1.74
CA GLU A 100 6.00 -26.71 -0.31
C GLU A 100 7.43 -27.15 0.07
N ASP A 101 8.11 -27.94 -0.76
CA ASP A 101 9.44 -28.52 -0.46
C ASP A 101 10.60 -27.51 -0.62
N ILE A 102 10.39 -26.40 -1.34
CA ILE A 102 11.45 -25.43 -1.66
C ILE A 102 11.67 -24.44 -0.50
N TYR A 103 10.68 -24.27 0.38
CA TYR A 103 10.70 -23.27 1.45
C TYR A 103 10.73 -23.86 2.88
N GLU A 104 10.89 -25.17 3.02
CA GLU A 104 10.98 -25.90 4.30
C GLU A 104 12.39 -25.92 4.93
N MET A 105 13.20 -24.87 4.74
CA MET A 105 14.49 -24.78 5.43
C MET A 105 14.33 -24.10 6.80
N GLY A 106 14.46 -24.88 7.87
CA GLY A 106 15.13 -24.43 9.10
C GLY A 106 14.37 -24.55 10.43
N SER A 107 13.03 -24.47 10.45
CA SER A 107 12.29 -24.32 11.71
C SER A 107 11.16 -25.35 11.84
N SER A 108 11.03 -25.95 13.03
CA SER A 108 9.98 -26.93 13.31
C SER A 108 8.60 -26.28 13.23
N LYS A 109 7.67 -26.94 12.52
CA LYS A 109 6.26 -26.53 12.44
C LYS A 109 5.62 -26.65 13.82
N VAL A 110 4.75 -25.71 14.16
CA VAL A 110 3.91 -25.76 15.36
C VAL A 110 2.43 -25.83 14.97
N PRO A 111 1.55 -26.38 15.83
CA PRO A 111 0.11 -26.39 15.56
C PRO A 111 -0.44 -24.97 15.35
N LEU A 112 -1.33 -24.82 14.37
CA LEU A 112 -2.02 -23.53 14.17
C LEU A 112 -2.97 -23.26 15.34
N PRO A 113 -2.91 -22.08 15.96
CA PRO A 113 -3.90 -21.70 16.96
C PRO A 113 -5.26 -21.45 16.30
N ALA A 114 -6.34 -21.63 17.08
CA ALA A 114 -7.67 -21.25 16.64
C ALA A 114 -7.83 -19.72 16.68
N ILE A 115 -8.12 -19.11 15.53
CA ILE A 115 -8.44 -17.69 15.43
C ILE A 115 -9.96 -17.54 15.45
N THR A 116 -10.51 -17.12 16.59
CA THR A 116 -11.97 -16.97 16.72
C THR A 116 -12.46 -15.63 16.16
N PRO A 117 -13.73 -15.53 15.74
CA PRO A 117 -14.32 -14.25 15.35
C PRO A 117 -14.22 -13.18 16.43
N GLU A 118 -14.37 -13.54 17.72
CA GLU A 118 -14.25 -12.61 18.83
C GLU A 118 -12.84 -12.03 18.95
N LEU A 119 -11.82 -12.86 18.74
CA LEU A 119 -10.44 -12.41 18.72
C LEU A 119 -10.19 -11.44 17.56
N LEU A 120 -10.66 -11.77 16.35
CA LEU A 120 -10.58 -10.90 15.18
C LEU A 120 -11.22 -9.54 15.44
N THR A 121 -12.46 -9.52 15.93
CA THR A 121 -13.18 -8.28 16.24
C THR A 121 -12.52 -7.49 17.37
N SER A 122 -11.98 -8.18 18.39
CA SER A 122 -11.27 -7.50 19.49
C SER A 122 -9.98 -6.84 19.03
N GLN A 123 -9.25 -7.44 18.09
CA GLN A 123 -7.96 -6.92 17.63
C GLN A 123 -8.12 -5.86 16.54
N PHE A 124 -9.20 -5.94 15.75
CA PHE A 124 -9.48 -5.01 14.68
C PHE A 124 -10.94 -4.52 14.76
N PRO A 125 -11.28 -3.67 15.76
CA PRO A 125 -12.66 -3.30 16.06
C PRO A 125 -13.33 -2.42 14.99
N ASP A 126 -12.55 -1.66 14.22
CA ASP A 126 -13.05 -0.70 13.24
C ASP A 126 -13.06 -1.25 11.79
N MET A 127 -13.00 -2.58 11.62
CA MET A 127 -13.03 -3.19 10.29
C MET A 127 -14.36 -3.02 9.60
N SER A 128 -14.32 -2.75 8.29
CA SER A 128 -15.52 -2.80 7.47
C SER A 128 -16.02 -4.24 7.31
N GLU A 129 -17.27 -4.39 6.88
CA GLU A 129 -17.84 -5.68 6.50
C GLU A 129 -16.97 -6.42 5.47
N ALA A 130 -16.45 -5.68 4.48
CA ALA A 130 -15.62 -6.24 3.43
C ALA A 130 -14.27 -6.75 3.95
N ASP A 131 -13.66 -6.03 4.91
CA ASP A 131 -12.39 -6.45 5.51
C ASP A 131 -12.59 -7.69 6.39
N ARG A 132 -13.71 -7.77 7.12
CA ARG A 132 -14.06 -8.97 7.89
C ARG A 132 -14.26 -10.18 6.97
N GLN A 133 -15.03 -10.03 5.90
CA GLN A 133 -15.22 -11.09 4.90
C GLN A 133 -13.90 -11.52 4.25
N ALA A 134 -12.96 -10.59 4.05
CA ALA A 134 -11.64 -10.92 3.55
C ALA A 134 -10.84 -11.79 4.53
N LEU A 135 -10.91 -11.50 5.83
CA LEU A 135 -10.25 -12.32 6.86
C LEU A 135 -10.92 -13.69 7.01
N GLU A 136 -12.25 -13.76 6.95
CA GLU A 136 -13.00 -15.03 6.91
C GLU A 136 -12.61 -15.86 5.67
N TYR A 137 -12.50 -15.23 4.50
CA TYR A 137 -12.03 -15.87 3.27
C TYR A 137 -10.61 -16.42 3.42
N ILE A 138 -9.72 -15.69 4.10
CA ILE A 138 -8.34 -16.14 4.35
C ILE A 138 -8.33 -17.29 5.37
N ALA A 139 -9.15 -17.25 6.41
CA ALA A 139 -9.20 -18.26 7.45
C ALA A 139 -9.75 -19.62 6.98
N ASP A 140 -10.56 -19.62 5.93
CA ASP A 140 -11.18 -20.81 5.36
C ASP A 140 -10.14 -21.75 4.72
N PRO A 141 -9.98 -23.00 5.23
CA PRO A 141 -9.01 -23.96 4.71
C PRO A 141 -9.25 -24.37 3.25
N GLU A 142 -10.46 -24.15 2.71
CA GLU A 142 -10.77 -24.37 1.29
C GLU A 142 -10.18 -23.27 0.39
N ASN A 143 -9.87 -22.10 0.94
CA ASN A 143 -9.32 -20.95 0.21
C ASN A 143 -7.81 -20.79 0.42
N PHE A 144 -7.30 -21.10 1.61
CA PHE A 144 -5.89 -20.97 1.96
C PHE A 144 -5.38 -22.14 2.81
N SER A 145 -4.11 -22.49 2.63
CA SER A 145 -3.35 -23.25 3.60
C SER A 145 -2.35 -22.37 4.33
N HIS A 146 -2.23 -22.58 5.64
CA HIS A 146 -1.29 -21.88 6.50
C HIS A 146 -0.31 -22.85 7.14
N THR A 147 0.91 -22.39 7.34
CA THR A 147 1.92 -23.06 8.16
C THR A 147 2.50 -22.03 9.10
N LEU A 148 2.63 -22.38 10.39
CA LEU A 148 3.34 -21.60 11.39
C LEU A 148 4.56 -22.39 11.85
N ASN A 149 5.71 -21.73 11.89
CA ASN A 149 6.96 -22.28 12.39
C ASN A 149 7.25 -21.73 13.79
N ALA A 150 8.05 -22.47 14.56
CA ALA A 150 8.43 -22.11 15.92
C ALA A 150 9.19 -20.77 16.05
N ASP A 151 9.79 -20.29 14.96
CA ASP A 151 10.50 -19.02 14.89
C ASP A 151 9.59 -17.81 14.60
N GLY A 152 8.26 -18.01 14.55
CA GLY A 152 7.29 -16.96 14.20
C GLY A 152 7.08 -16.78 12.69
N THR A 153 7.71 -17.60 11.84
CA THR A 153 7.47 -17.59 10.39
C THR A 153 6.11 -18.17 10.08
N VAL A 154 5.29 -17.38 9.37
CA VAL A 154 3.99 -17.79 8.84
C VAL A 154 4.05 -17.83 7.32
N ILE A 155 3.64 -18.96 6.75
CA ILE A 155 3.48 -19.14 5.31
C ILE A 155 1.98 -19.28 5.04
N SER A 156 1.46 -18.56 4.06
CA SER A 156 0.08 -18.67 3.60
C SER A 156 0.04 -18.81 2.09
N ILE A 157 -0.62 -19.86 1.61
CA ILE A 157 -0.68 -20.22 0.19
C ILE A 157 -2.14 -20.29 -0.20
N SER A 158 -2.52 -19.55 -1.24
CA SER A 158 -3.89 -19.63 -1.76
C SER A 158 -4.13 -20.97 -2.47
N LYS A 159 -5.16 -21.72 -2.06
CA LYS A 159 -5.56 -22.98 -2.72
C LYS A 159 -6.09 -22.76 -4.13
N LYS A 160 -6.85 -21.68 -4.32
CA LYS A 160 -7.40 -21.30 -5.63
C LYS A 160 -6.35 -20.71 -6.56
N ARG A 161 -5.23 -20.20 -6.02
CA ARG A 161 -4.13 -19.59 -6.79
C ARG A 161 -2.78 -19.95 -6.13
N PRO A 162 -2.24 -21.17 -6.35
CA PRO A 162 -1.05 -21.64 -5.66
C PRO A 162 0.21 -20.77 -5.80
N ASN A 163 0.29 -19.95 -6.85
CA ASN A 163 1.37 -18.98 -7.05
C ASN A 163 1.23 -17.72 -6.17
N SER A 164 0.10 -17.56 -5.45
CA SER A 164 -0.06 -16.51 -4.45
C SER A 164 0.42 -17.02 -3.10
N VAL A 165 1.65 -16.68 -2.76
CA VAL A 165 2.38 -17.16 -1.58
C VAL A 165 2.84 -15.97 -0.75
N PHE A 166 2.57 -16.03 0.54
CA PHE A 166 2.92 -15.01 1.52
C PHE A 166 3.73 -15.64 2.64
N ARG A 167 5.00 -15.31 2.73
CA ARG A 167 5.94 -15.75 3.76
C ARG A 167 6.42 -14.52 4.52
N ASN A 168 6.07 -14.45 5.78
CA ASN A 168 6.47 -13.37 6.68
C ASN A 168 6.88 -13.98 8.03
N ASN A 169 7.72 -13.28 8.79
CA ASN A 169 8.12 -13.64 10.14
C ASN A 169 7.60 -12.57 11.11
N TYR A 170 7.02 -13.00 12.22
CA TYR A 170 6.45 -12.14 13.23
C TYR A 170 7.00 -12.49 14.62
N THR A 171 7.63 -11.52 15.27
CA THR A 171 7.90 -11.50 16.71
C THR A 171 7.11 -10.35 17.36
N GLU A 172 7.17 -10.28 18.69
CA GLU A 172 6.52 -9.22 19.48
C GLU A 172 6.94 -7.80 19.03
N ASP A 173 8.20 -7.63 18.60
CA ASP A 173 8.82 -6.35 18.32
C ASP A 173 9.17 -6.12 16.84
N ARG A 174 9.23 -7.18 16.02
CA ARG A 174 9.74 -7.12 14.65
C ARG A 174 8.91 -7.96 13.69
N TRP A 175 8.47 -7.34 12.60
CA TRP A 175 7.79 -8.04 11.51
C TRP A 175 8.61 -7.98 10.23
N THR A 176 9.01 -9.13 9.70
CA THR A 176 9.80 -9.23 8.47
C THR A 176 8.94 -9.80 7.35
N PHE A 177 8.75 -9.02 6.30
CA PHE A 177 8.03 -9.41 5.11
C PHE A 177 9.01 -9.91 4.06
N ILE A 178 9.06 -11.24 3.89
CA ILE A 178 10.13 -11.93 3.17
C ILE A 178 9.75 -12.17 1.71
N SER A 179 8.53 -12.67 1.48
CA SER A 179 7.99 -12.85 0.13
C SER A 179 6.48 -12.70 0.13
N ASN A 180 5.95 -11.76 -0.64
CA ASN A 180 4.50 -11.51 -0.72
C ASN A 180 4.07 -11.46 -2.19
N LEU A 181 3.99 -12.63 -2.79
CA LEU A 181 3.56 -12.80 -4.17
C LEU A 181 2.04 -12.90 -4.19
N LYS A 182 1.40 -11.94 -4.85
CA LYS A 182 -0.04 -11.97 -5.11
C LYS A 182 -0.26 -12.08 -6.61
N TYR A 183 -0.71 -13.24 -7.07
CA TYR A 183 -1.02 -13.46 -8.48
C TYR A 183 -2.44 -12.96 -8.75
N GLN A 184 -2.57 -11.89 -9.53
CA GLN A 184 -3.87 -11.36 -9.92
C GLN A 184 -4.56 -12.30 -10.91
N PRO A 185 -5.88 -12.44 -10.83
CA PRO A 185 -6.62 -13.21 -11.81
C PRO A 185 -6.65 -12.45 -13.15
N ASP A 186 -6.73 -13.19 -14.25
CA ASP A 186 -6.92 -12.60 -15.58
C ASP A 186 -8.27 -11.84 -15.67
N GLU A 187 -9.26 -12.26 -14.88
CA GLU A 187 -10.55 -11.61 -14.73
C GLU A 187 -10.99 -11.54 -13.26
N GLY A 188 -11.54 -10.38 -12.85
CA GLY A 188 -12.11 -10.16 -11.51
C GLY A 188 -11.14 -9.55 -10.50
N THR A 189 -11.60 -9.44 -9.25
CA THR A 189 -10.81 -8.94 -8.12
C THR A 189 -10.71 -10.01 -7.04
N LEU A 190 -9.53 -10.13 -6.43
CA LEU A 190 -9.36 -11.01 -5.28
C LEU A 190 -10.06 -10.39 -4.06
N PRO A 191 -10.77 -11.20 -3.24
CA PRO A 191 -11.56 -10.69 -2.12
C PRO A 191 -10.69 -10.30 -0.90
N TYR A 192 -9.39 -10.04 -1.10
CA TYR A 192 -8.47 -9.70 -0.02
C TYR A 192 -7.28 -8.85 -0.51
N PHE A 193 -6.68 -8.11 0.41
CA PHE A 193 -5.42 -7.38 0.21
C PHE A 193 -4.27 -8.04 0.98
N ALA A 194 -3.03 -7.62 0.69
CA ALA A 194 -1.85 -8.08 1.44
C ALA A 194 -1.91 -7.67 2.93
N SER A 195 -2.59 -6.57 3.25
CA SER A 195 -2.86 -6.15 4.64
C SER A 195 -3.72 -7.18 5.38
N HIS A 196 -4.75 -7.76 4.75
CA HIS A 196 -5.57 -8.80 5.36
C HIS A 196 -4.77 -10.08 5.63
N ILE A 197 -3.88 -10.45 4.70
CA ILE A 197 -2.95 -11.57 4.94
C ILE A 197 -2.06 -11.25 6.14
N ALA A 198 -1.51 -10.05 6.21
CA ALA A 198 -0.65 -9.65 7.33
C ALA A 198 -1.39 -9.68 8.68
N GLN A 199 -2.64 -9.20 8.73
CA GLN A 199 -3.50 -9.27 9.92
C GLN A 199 -3.73 -10.71 10.37
N TYR A 200 -4.09 -11.60 9.45
CA TYR A 200 -4.34 -12.99 9.79
C TYR A 200 -3.06 -13.72 10.24
N GLN A 201 -1.94 -13.51 9.54
CA GLN A 201 -0.66 -14.12 9.91
C GLN A 201 -0.14 -13.59 11.25
N TYR A 202 -0.27 -12.30 11.53
CA TYR A 202 0.03 -11.72 12.85
C TYR A 202 -0.75 -12.46 13.94
N LEU A 203 -2.06 -12.66 13.79
CA LEU A 203 -2.86 -13.34 14.80
C LEU A 203 -2.39 -14.79 15.04
N LEU A 204 -2.03 -15.53 13.98
CA LEU A 204 -1.47 -16.88 14.12
C LEU A 204 -0.19 -16.87 14.96
N ALA A 205 0.74 -15.96 14.68
CA ALA A 205 1.99 -15.86 15.41
C ALA A 205 1.79 -15.34 16.83
N ALA A 206 0.99 -14.28 17.02
CA ALA A 206 0.75 -13.62 18.29
C ALA A 206 0.04 -14.52 19.31
N VAL A 207 -0.97 -15.28 18.86
CA VAL A 207 -1.64 -16.26 19.72
C VAL A 207 -0.69 -17.38 20.11
N SER A 208 0.11 -17.88 19.16
CA SER A 208 1.09 -18.93 19.45
C SER A 208 2.22 -18.45 20.36
N GLY A 209 2.61 -17.18 20.28
CA GLY A 209 3.70 -16.60 21.06
C GLY A 209 3.27 -15.93 22.37
N GLY A 210 1.96 -15.72 22.59
CA GLY A 210 1.44 -15.16 23.83
C GLY A 210 1.50 -13.63 23.93
N TRP A 211 1.63 -12.91 22.82
CA TRP A 211 1.79 -11.45 22.75
C TRP A 211 0.68 -10.78 21.91
N VAL A 212 -0.54 -11.32 21.98
CA VAL A 212 -1.71 -10.74 21.30
C VAL A 212 -1.95 -9.30 21.76
N GLY A 213 -2.01 -8.38 20.81
CA GLY A 213 -2.21 -6.95 21.04
C GLY A 213 -0.91 -6.15 21.00
N GLU A 214 0.25 -6.82 21.00
CA GLU A 214 1.54 -6.17 20.88
C GLU A 214 1.86 -5.83 19.42
N MET A 215 2.36 -4.62 19.21
CA MET A 215 2.68 -4.08 17.89
C MET A 215 4.19 -3.96 17.73
N PRO A 216 4.71 -4.14 16.51
CA PRO A 216 6.14 -4.12 16.28
C PRO A 216 6.66 -2.69 16.47
N ILE A 217 7.94 -2.58 16.76
CA ILE A 217 8.68 -1.32 16.67
C ILE A 217 9.32 -1.13 15.29
N VAL A 218 9.47 -2.23 14.53
CA VAL A 218 10.06 -2.21 13.19
C VAL A 218 9.36 -3.19 12.24
N LEU A 219 9.10 -2.72 11.03
CA LEU A 219 8.64 -3.52 9.90
C LEU A 219 9.72 -3.57 8.83
N ILE A 220 10.13 -4.76 8.42
CA ILE A 220 11.16 -4.96 7.40
C ILE A 220 10.53 -5.49 6.11
N ARG A 221 10.86 -4.89 4.98
CA ARG A 221 10.73 -5.52 3.66
C ARG A 221 12.08 -6.11 3.30
N GLU A 222 12.20 -7.43 3.41
CA GLU A 222 13.45 -8.14 3.17
C GLU A 222 13.61 -8.41 1.66
N ASN A 223 14.86 -8.32 1.18
CA ASN A 223 15.28 -8.78 -0.15
C ASN A 223 14.39 -8.25 -1.29
N VAL A 224 14.18 -6.95 -1.31
CA VAL A 224 13.33 -6.28 -2.30
C VAL A 224 13.99 -6.32 -3.67
N ILE A 225 13.40 -7.11 -4.58
CA ILE A 225 13.82 -7.22 -5.99
C ILE A 225 12.99 -6.35 -6.94
N ASN A 226 11.99 -5.63 -6.44
CA ASN A 226 11.09 -4.84 -7.28
C ASN A 226 11.83 -3.63 -7.87
N GLN A 227 12.13 -3.66 -9.18
CA GLN A 227 12.95 -2.63 -9.81
C GLN A 227 12.36 -1.23 -9.72
N THR A 228 11.03 -1.09 -9.77
CA THR A 228 10.36 0.22 -9.57
C THR A 228 10.66 0.78 -8.18
N THR A 229 10.63 -0.07 -7.14
CA THR A 229 10.97 0.32 -5.78
C THR A 229 12.44 0.72 -5.68
N LEU A 230 13.35 -0.09 -6.22
CA LEU A 230 14.80 0.17 -6.18
C LEU A 230 15.16 1.47 -6.90
N ASN A 231 14.65 1.69 -8.11
CA ASN A 231 14.91 2.90 -8.89
C ASN A 231 14.39 4.16 -8.20
N ASN A 232 13.17 4.09 -7.64
CA ASN A 232 12.54 5.24 -6.97
C ASN A 232 13.20 5.59 -5.62
N THR A 233 14.12 4.77 -5.12
CA THR A 233 14.76 4.94 -3.81
C THR A 233 16.29 4.89 -3.85
N GLU A 234 16.89 4.76 -5.03
CA GLU A 234 18.32 4.44 -5.22
C GLU A 234 19.26 5.40 -4.48
N TRP A 235 18.94 6.70 -4.49
CA TRP A 235 19.78 7.76 -3.93
C TRP A 235 19.13 8.54 -2.77
N LEU A 236 17.98 8.07 -2.29
CA LEU A 236 17.22 8.76 -1.25
C LEU A 236 17.60 8.26 0.15
N ASN A 237 17.52 9.14 1.13
CA ASN A 237 17.68 8.83 2.56
C ASN A 237 16.71 9.69 3.40
N GLY A 238 16.60 9.37 4.70
CA GLY A 238 15.80 10.14 5.65
C GLY A 238 14.33 10.33 5.24
N GLU A 239 13.83 11.54 5.38
CA GLU A 239 12.42 11.87 5.09
C GLU A 239 12.05 11.71 3.61
N GLU A 240 13.00 12.01 2.70
CA GLU A 240 12.79 11.85 1.26
C GLU A 240 12.63 10.37 0.90
N LEU A 241 13.46 9.50 1.49
CA LEU A 241 13.34 8.05 1.33
C LEU A 241 12.01 7.55 1.88
N LYS A 242 11.63 7.95 3.09
CA LYS A 242 10.33 7.56 3.69
C LYS A 242 9.17 7.94 2.78
N THR A 243 9.14 9.19 2.34
CA THR A 243 8.07 9.71 1.46
C THR A 243 8.03 8.95 0.14
N ALA A 244 9.17 8.80 -0.53
CA ALA A 244 9.25 8.11 -1.82
C ALA A 244 8.88 6.63 -1.69
N PHE A 245 9.42 5.94 -0.69
CA PHE A 245 9.11 4.54 -0.43
C PHE A 245 7.60 4.35 -0.23
N LEU A 246 7.01 4.98 0.79
CA LEU A 246 5.62 4.74 1.18
C LEU A 246 4.60 5.16 0.11
N ASN A 247 4.88 6.23 -0.64
CA ASN A 247 3.89 6.80 -1.57
C ASN A 247 4.12 6.43 -3.03
N ASN A 248 5.37 6.21 -3.44
CA ASN A 248 5.74 6.12 -4.86
C ASN A 248 6.25 4.74 -5.27
N THR A 249 6.27 3.75 -4.37
CA THR A 249 6.73 2.39 -4.69
C THR A 249 5.64 1.34 -4.48
N PRO A 250 5.60 0.25 -5.29
CA PRO A 250 4.68 -0.86 -5.03
C PRO A 250 4.84 -1.45 -3.63
N ASN A 251 6.07 -1.69 -3.17
CA ASN A 251 6.36 -2.26 -1.85
C ASN A 251 5.91 -1.33 -0.73
N GLY A 252 6.24 -0.04 -0.81
CA GLY A 252 5.86 0.92 0.23
C GLY A 252 4.37 1.25 0.23
N LYS A 253 3.66 1.25 -0.92
CA LYS A 253 2.19 1.34 -0.94
C LYS A 253 1.54 0.16 -0.22
N SER A 254 2.06 -1.05 -0.40
CA SER A 254 1.60 -2.21 0.37
C SER A 254 1.93 -2.07 1.85
N THR A 255 3.11 -1.55 2.20
CA THR A 255 3.48 -1.26 3.60
C THR A 255 2.54 -0.25 4.21
N ALA A 256 2.26 0.88 3.55
CA ALA A 256 1.36 1.92 4.04
C ALA A 256 -0.05 1.36 4.33
N LYS A 257 -0.57 0.47 3.49
CA LYS A 257 -1.85 -0.23 3.75
C LYS A 257 -1.80 -1.16 4.97
N ILE A 258 -0.67 -1.83 5.20
CA ILE A 258 -0.47 -2.65 6.41
C ILE A 258 -0.45 -1.73 7.63
N LEU A 259 0.36 -0.67 7.60
CA LEU A 259 0.44 0.30 8.69
C LEU A 259 -0.95 0.86 9.05
N GLN A 260 -1.72 1.27 8.05
CA GLN A 260 -3.11 1.72 8.24
C GLN A 260 -3.99 0.65 8.90
N ALA A 261 -3.91 -0.61 8.44
CA ALA A 261 -4.72 -1.71 8.98
C ALA A 261 -4.41 -2.03 10.45
N PHE A 262 -3.20 -1.70 10.91
CA PHE A 262 -2.75 -1.89 12.29
C PHE A 262 -2.71 -0.60 13.11
N LYS A 263 -3.20 0.53 12.56
CA LYS A 263 -3.11 1.86 13.18
C LYS A 263 -1.68 2.21 13.62
N LEU A 264 -0.74 2.01 12.70
CA LEU A 264 0.66 2.32 12.89
C LEU A 264 1.06 3.49 11.99
N SER A 265 1.93 4.34 12.52
CA SER A 265 2.55 5.44 11.80
C SER A 265 4.04 5.17 11.61
N ALA A 266 4.56 5.42 10.39
CA ALA A 266 5.99 5.29 10.09
C ALA A 266 6.77 6.53 10.57
N ILE A 267 7.77 6.30 11.43
CA ILE A 267 8.67 7.34 11.95
C ILE A 267 9.78 7.60 10.93
N SER A 268 10.49 6.53 10.54
CA SER A 268 11.59 6.59 9.58
C SER A 268 11.57 5.37 8.65
N VAL A 269 12.26 5.50 7.52
CA VAL A 269 12.57 4.39 6.62
C VAL A 269 14.07 4.42 6.39
N GLU A 270 14.71 3.29 6.64
CA GLU A 270 16.12 3.05 6.36
C GLU A 270 16.25 1.99 5.28
N LYS A 271 17.32 2.10 4.50
CA LYS A 271 17.65 1.16 3.44
C LYS A 271 18.94 0.47 3.81
N GLU A 272 18.89 -0.84 3.89
CA GLU A 272 20.01 -1.71 4.24
C GLU A 272 20.46 -2.47 3.00
N TYR A 273 21.78 -2.59 2.84
CA TYR A 273 22.41 -3.34 1.77
C TYR A 273 23.12 -4.53 2.40
N ASP A 274 22.66 -5.74 2.06
CA ASP A 274 23.34 -6.98 2.43
C ASP A 274 23.78 -7.68 1.14
N ASP A 275 25.09 -7.71 0.89
CA ASP A 275 25.71 -8.14 -0.37
C ASP A 275 25.08 -7.52 -1.63
N ARG A 276 24.11 -8.22 -2.24
CA ARG A 276 23.39 -7.84 -3.47
C ARG A 276 21.89 -7.64 -3.25
N GLU A 277 21.45 -7.73 -2.01
CA GLU A 277 20.06 -7.63 -1.60
C GLU A 277 19.83 -6.27 -0.94
N VAL A 278 18.63 -5.71 -1.17
CA VAL A 278 18.24 -4.42 -0.61
C VAL A 278 17.02 -4.64 0.25
N SER A 279 17.12 -4.27 1.53
CA SER A 279 16.04 -4.35 2.50
C SER A 279 15.63 -2.95 2.96
N PHE A 280 14.36 -2.80 3.34
CA PHE A 280 13.84 -1.55 3.88
C PHE A 280 13.31 -1.77 5.28
N SER A 281 13.88 -1.07 6.25
CA SER A 281 13.48 -1.09 7.65
C SER A 281 12.61 0.14 7.92
N VAL A 282 11.39 -0.07 8.39
CA VAL A 282 10.43 0.99 8.72
C VAL A 282 10.25 1.01 10.23
N VAL A 283 10.76 2.04 10.89
CA VAL A 283 10.49 2.26 12.32
C VAL A 283 9.08 2.76 12.47
N VAL A 284 8.30 2.16 13.36
CA VAL A 284 6.86 2.44 13.50
C VAL A 284 6.49 2.74 14.95
N MET A 285 5.34 3.38 15.11
CA MET A 285 4.70 3.60 16.40
C MET A 285 3.18 3.50 16.27
N PRO A 286 2.44 3.15 17.35
CA PRO A 286 0.99 3.22 17.38
C PRO A 286 0.46 4.64 17.10
N GLU A 287 -0.64 4.72 16.38
CA GLU A 287 -1.45 5.94 16.25
C GLU A 287 -2.37 6.06 17.47
N TYR A 288 -2.35 7.24 18.11
CA TYR A 288 -3.17 7.59 19.27
C TYR A 288 -4.31 8.54 18.88
#